data_AF-A0A6N8HEP5-F1
#
_entry.id   AF-A0A6N8HEP5-F1
#
_cell.length_a   1.000
_cell.length_b   1.000
_cell.length_c   1.000
_cell.angle_alpha   90.00
_cell.angle_beta   90.00
_cell.angle_gamma   90.00
#
_symmetry.space_group_name_H-M   'P 1'
#
loop_
_entity.id
_entity.type
_entity.pdbx_description
1 polymer ?
#
loop_
_entity_poly.entity_id
_entity_poly.type
_entity_poly.pdbx_seq_one_letter_code
_entity_poly.pdbx_strand_id
1 'polypeptide(L)'
;MKKLLFIGALLIISCKESNAPVNNDTYTITENQWMADSIGKYDTSIPRFNDLYGRCNFIIDSTNTVYFYAKAPTFSNDCLGVDFQPGKTPFINLFPDDLVKVDSKIMNHFIELNIVNNDMNPVTKKLNTLAIATPGGTFNSPILTSILNKITTSRNKPLWIVRPLTQEESIVLKYKKENYTGIVYDPHLIEWDTTKIYFEKYWPIQP
;
A
#
# COMPACT_ATOMS: atom_id res chain seq x y z
N MET A 1 47.60 9.47 60.55
CA MET A 1 46.27 8.90 60.28
C MET A 1 45.40 9.97 59.64
N LYS A 2 45.26 9.98 58.31
CA LYS A 2 44.40 10.92 57.57
C LYS A 2 43.24 10.10 56.96
N LYS A 3 42.02 10.34 57.41
CA LYS A 3 40.81 9.74 56.83
C LYS A 3 40.45 10.56 55.58
N LEU A 4 40.60 9.99 54.40
CA LEU A 4 39.95 10.50 53.19
C LEU A 4 38.45 10.24 53.30
N LEU A 5 37.65 11.29 53.33
CA LEU A 5 36.21 11.21 53.12
C LEU A 5 35.98 11.20 51.61
N PHE A 6 35.63 10.04 51.05
CA PHE A 6 35.18 9.92 49.66
C PHE A 6 33.69 10.30 49.62
N ILE A 7 33.39 11.53 49.23
CA ILE A 7 32.03 11.98 48.93
C ILE A 7 31.68 11.40 47.56
N GLY A 8 30.97 10.27 47.56
CA GLY A 8 30.41 9.67 46.35
C GLY A 8 29.24 10.52 45.85
N ALA A 9 29.49 11.34 44.84
CA ALA A 9 28.44 11.99 44.07
C ALA A 9 27.75 10.92 43.19
N LEU A 10 26.63 10.38 43.69
CA LEU A 10 25.66 9.67 42.85
C LEU A 10 25.04 10.67 41.87
N LEU A 11 25.61 10.77 40.68
CA LEU A 11 24.95 11.34 39.52
C LEU A 11 23.83 10.37 39.12
N ILE A 12 22.64 10.60 39.68
CA ILE A 12 21.40 10.00 39.18
C ILE A 12 21.14 10.68 37.84
N ILE A 13 21.68 10.10 36.77
CA ILE A 13 21.32 10.45 35.40
C ILE A 13 19.88 9.98 35.21
N SER A 14 18.95 10.86 35.55
CA SER A 14 17.55 10.75 35.16
C SER A 14 17.50 10.86 33.65
N CYS A 15 17.51 9.73 32.94
CA CYS A 15 17.01 9.66 31.58
C CYS A 15 15.55 10.08 31.60
N LYS A 16 15.28 11.36 31.37
CA LYS A 16 13.96 11.77 30.88
C LYS A 16 13.85 11.20 29.48
N GLU A 17 13.05 10.15 29.33
CA GLU A 17 12.50 9.82 28.02
C GLU A 17 11.82 11.09 27.49
N SER A 18 12.38 11.60 26.40
CA SER A 18 11.85 12.73 25.68
C SER A 18 10.52 12.31 25.06
N ASN A 19 9.42 12.62 25.73
CA ASN A 19 8.07 12.62 25.13
C ASN A 19 7.85 13.81 24.17
N ALA A 20 8.92 14.30 23.53
CA ALA A 20 8.74 15.21 22.41
C ALA A 20 7.97 14.45 21.32
N PRO A 21 6.86 15.00 20.78
CA PRO A 21 6.21 14.38 19.64
C PRO A 21 7.25 14.28 18.54
N VAL A 22 7.51 13.05 18.10
CA VAL A 22 8.38 12.80 16.96
C VAL A 22 7.70 13.46 15.76
N ASN A 23 8.14 14.68 15.42
CA ASN A 23 7.76 15.35 14.20
C ASN A 23 8.50 14.67 13.05
N ASN A 24 8.09 13.44 12.73
CA ASN A 24 8.45 12.82 11.48
C ASN A 24 7.56 13.46 10.43
N ASP A 25 8.17 14.13 9.45
CA ASP A 25 7.49 14.67 8.28
C ASP A 25 6.50 13.63 7.75
N THR A 26 5.23 13.86 8.09
CA THR A 26 4.16 12.94 7.74
C THR A 26 3.93 13.13 6.25
N TYR A 27 3.96 12.03 5.50
CA TYR A 27 3.83 12.10 4.05
C TYR A 27 2.43 12.63 3.75
N THR A 28 2.38 13.79 3.11
CA THR A 28 1.17 14.43 2.62
C THR A 28 1.06 14.17 1.13
N ILE A 29 0.12 13.34 0.71
CA ILE A 29 -0.29 13.26 -0.70
C ILE A 29 -1.22 14.45 -0.93
N THR A 30 -0.92 15.29 -1.92
CA THR A 30 -1.84 16.34 -2.42
C THR A 30 -2.48 15.91 -3.73
N GLU A 31 -3.53 16.60 -4.15
CA GLU A 31 -4.22 16.33 -5.43
C GLU A 31 -3.26 16.27 -6.64
N ASN A 32 -2.17 17.04 -6.58
CA ASN A 32 -1.15 17.13 -7.64
C ASN A 32 0.01 16.11 -7.51
N GLN A 33 -0.02 15.25 -6.49
CA GLN A 33 0.97 14.21 -6.20
C GLN A 33 0.39 12.80 -6.33
N TRP A 34 -0.89 12.67 -6.65
CA TRP A 34 -1.48 11.38 -6.97
C TRP A 34 -0.78 10.76 -8.16
N MET A 35 -0.49 9.46 -8.05
CA MET A 35 0.34 8.71 -8.99
C MET A 35 1.82 9.07 -8.90
N ALA A 36 2.37 9.59 -7.80
CA ALA A 36 3.84 9.62 -7.66
C ALA A 36 4.40 8.18 -7.61
N ASP A 37 5.49 7.94 -8.35
CA ASP A 37 6.15 6.64 -8.41
C ASP A 37 7.65 6.75 -8.10
N SER A 38 8.32 5.60 -8.06
CA SER A 38 9.76 5.52 -7.82
C SER A 38 10.66 6.12 -8.92
N ILE A 39 10.08 6.53 -10.06
CA ILE A 39 10.78 7.14 -11.20
C ILE A 39 10.47 8.64 -11.37
N GLY A 40 9.49 9.18 -10.64
CA GLY A 40 9.18 10.62 -10.59
C GLY A 40 7.68 10.92 -10.48
N LYS A 41 7.26 12.07 -11.03
CA LYS A 41 5.84 12.34 -11.24
C LYS A 41 5.36 11.50 -12.42
N TYR A 42 4.35 10.67 -12.20
CA TYR A 42 3.70 9.91 -13.27
C TYR A 42 3.02 10.88 -14.23
N ASP A 43 3.44 10.79 -15.49
CA ASP A 43 2.78 11.50 -16.56
C ASP A 43 1.49 10.74 -16.91
N THR A 44 0.36 11.24 -16.40
CA THR A 44 -0.96 10.68 -16.68
C THR A 44 -1.35 10.74 -18.16
N SER A 45 -0.59 11.48 -18.99
CA SER A 45 -0.77 11.52 -20.45
C SER A 45 -0.08 10.36 -21.19
N ILE A 46 0.83 9.63 -20.53
CA ILE A 46 1.47 8.45 -21.10
C ILE A 46 0.70 7.21 -20.64
N PRO A 47 -0.01 6.51 -21.54
CA PRO A 47 -0.68 5.27 -21.19
C PRO A 47 0.37 4.18 -20.98
N ARG A 48 0.76 3.96 -19.72
CA ARG A 48 1.55 2.79 -19.35
C ARG A 48 0.62 1.73 -18.74
N PHE A 49 0.72 0.55 -19.33
CA PHE A 49 -0.05 -0.67 -19.11
C PHE A 49 -0.24 -1.00 -17.62
N ASN A 50 -1.40 -1.50 -17.18
CA ASN A 50 -1.58 -2.27 -15.94
C ASN A 50 -1.03 -1.69 -14.60
N ASP A 51 -0.58 -0.43 -14.56
CA ASP A 51 0.26 0.10 -13.48
C ASP A 51 -0.49 0.50 -12.20
N LEU A 52 -1.81 0.29 -12.15
CA LEU A 52 -2.60 0.53 -10.94
C LEU A 52 -2.39 -0.56 -9.90
N TYR A 53 -2.04 -1.79 -10.29
CA TYR A 53 -1.86 -2.87 -9.34
C TYR A 53 -0.44 -3.42 -9.40
N GLY A 54 0.17 -3.54 -8.22
CA GLY A 54 1.46 -4.20 -8.06
C GLY A 54 1.28 -5.71 -7.86
N ARG A 55 2.40 -6.43 -7.88
CA ARG A 55 2.49 -7.79 -7.33
C ARG A 55 2.07 -7.78 -5.85
N CYS A 56 2.52 -6.77 -5.13
CA CYS A 56 2.13 -6.46 -3.77
C CYS A 56 1.27 -5.19 -3.78
N ASN A 57 0.21 -5.18 -2.98
CA ASN A 57 -0.67 -4.02 -2.88
C ASN A 57 -0.96 -3.74 -1.41
N PHE A 58 -0.78 -2.49 -1.00
CA PHE A 58 -1.28 -1.99 0.26
C PHE A 58 -2.50 -1.10 0.03
N ILE A 59 -3.46 -1.19 0.93
CA ILE A 59 -4.53 -0.21 1.10
C ILE A 59 -4.34 0.41 2.47
N ILE A 60 -4.12 1.73 2.53
CA ILE A 60 -4.11 2.50 3.76
C ILE A 60 -5.44 3.24 3.81
N ASP A 61 -6.22 3.03 4.86
CA ASP A 61 -7.48 3.75 5.01
C ASP A 61 -7.31 5.11 5.71
N SER A 62 -8.40 5.86 5.82
CA SER A 62 -8.42 7.18 6.48
C SER A 62 -8.01 7.16 7.96
N THR A 63 -7.99 5.99 8.59
CA THR A 63 -7.57 5.78 9.98
C THR A 63 -6.11 5.32 10.11
N ASN A 64 -5.35 5.29 9.01
CA ASN A 64 -4.01 4.69 8.92
C ASN A 64 -3.98 3.17 9.18
N THR A 65 -5.12 2.48 9.09
CA THR A 65 -5.14 1.03 9.11
C THR A 65 -4.68 0.50 7.75
N VAL A 66 -3.77 -0.47 7.76
CA VAL A 66 -3.20 -1.06 6.55
C VAL A 66 -3.81 -2.43 6.28
N TYR A 67 -4.19 -2.63 5.03
CA TYR A 67 -4.59 -3.91 4.47
C TYR A 67 -3.64 -4.27 3.34
N PHE A 68 -3.38 -5.55 3.15
CA PHE A 68 -2.50 -6.09 2.13
C PHE A 68 -3.22 -7.15 1.31
N TYR A 69 -2.95 -7.16 0.02
CA TYR A 69 -3.26 -8.28 -0.85
C TYR A 69 -2.17 -8.44 -1.91
N ALA A 70 -1.94 -9.67 -2.34
CA ALA A 70 -1.01 -9.99 -3.41
C ALA A 70 -1.79 -10.32 -4.68
N LYS A 71 -1.28 -9.90 -5.83
CA LYS A 71 -1.81 -10.31 -7.13
C LYS A 71 -0.68 -10.95 -7.93
N ALA A 72 -0.98 -12.06 -8.60
CA ALA A 72 -0.08 -12.55 -9.63
C ALA A 72 0.00 -11.48 -10.73
N PRO A 73 1.19 -11.11 -11.20
CA PRO A 73 1.29 -10.16 -12.30
C PRO A 73 0.58 -10.75 -13.52
N THR A 74 -0.43 -10.03 -14.01
CA THR A 74 -1.13 -10.38 -15.25
C THR A 74 -0.30 -9.90 -16.42
N PHE A 75 0.53 -10.79 -16.96
CA PHE A 75 1.18 -10.58 -18.25
C PHE A 75 0.29 -11.17 -19.34
N SER A 76 -0.05 -10.40 -20.36
CA SER A 76 -0.59 -11.00 -21.58
C SER A 76 0.56 -11.73 -22.29
N ASN A 77 0.34 -13.00 -22.63
CA ASN A 77 1.37 -13.84 -23.27
C ASN A 77 1.69 -13.39 -24.71
N ASP A 78 0.86 -12.52 -25.27
CA ASP A 78 0.97 -12.03 -26.64
C ASP A 78 1.69 -10.67 -26.76
N CYS A 79 2.10 -10.04 -25.65
CA CYS A 79 2.61 -8.66 -25.63
C CYS A 79 1.66 -7.62 -26.26
N LEU A 80 0.43 -8.01 -26.64
CA LEU A 80 -0.54 -7.15 -27.33
C LEU A 80 -1.35 -6.30 -26.34
N GLY A 81 -1.13 -6.48 -25.04
CA GLY A 81 -1.86 -5.79 -24.00
C GLY A 81 -3.27 -6.35 -23.87
N VAL A 82 -3.74 -6.44 -22.64
CA VAL A 82 -5.17 -6.48 -22.36
C VAL A 82 -5.82 -5.24 -22.98
N ASP A 83 -7.00 -5.39 -23.59
CA ASP A 83 -7.80 -4.32 -24.21
C ASP A 83 -7.94 -3.12 -23.24
N PHE A 84 -7.02 -2.17 -23.32
CA PHE A 84 -6.91 -1.05 -22.38
C PHE A 84 -8.00 -0.02 -22.67
N GLN A 85 -8.74 0.37 -21.63
CA GLN A 85 -9.67 1.50 -21.69
C GLN A 85 -9.08 2.69 -20.91
N PRO A 86 -8.60 3.75 -21.59
CA PRO A 86 -8.08 4.94 -20.94
C PRO A 86 -9.07 5.50 -19.90
N GLY A 87 -8.55 5.87 -18.73
CA GLY A 87 -9.35 6.45 -17.64
C GLY A 87 -10.15 5.45 -16.81
N LYS A 88 -10.09 4.14 -17.13
CA LYS A 88 -10.75 3.09 -16.36
C LYS A 88 -9.76 2.18 -15.65
N THR A 89 -10.14 1.72 -14.48
CA THR A 89 -9.40 0.74 -13.69
C THR A 89 -9.86 -0.68 -14.04
N PRO A 90 -8.96 -1.66 -14.16
CA PRO A 90 -9.36 -3.06 -14.31
C PRO A 90 -10.15 -3.53 -13.08
N PHE A 91 -11.27 -4.21 -13.33
CA PHE A 91 -11.90 -5.04 -12.32
C PHE A 91 -11.01 -6.26 -12.05
N ILE A 92 -10.61 -6.48 -10.80
CA ILE A 92 -9.69 -7.55 -10.42
C ILE A 92 -10.35 -8.69 -9.66
N ASN A 93 -11.66 -8.62 -9.44
CA ASN A 93 -12.46 -9.58 -8.69
C ASN A 93 -11.93 -9.83 -7.27
N LEU A 94 -11.65 -8.74 -6.55
CA LEU A 94 -11.16 -8.73 -5.18
C LEU A 94 -12.28 -9.02 -4.19
N PHE A 95 -12.04 -9.92 -3.24
CA PHE A 95 -12.98 -10.25 -2.17
C PHE A 95 -12.51 -9.70 -0.82
N PRO A 96 -13.42 -9.48 0.15
CA PRO A 96 -13.04 -9.05 1.49
C PRO A 96 -12.00 -9.97 2.15
N ASP A 97 -12.06 -11.27 1.90
CA ASP A 97 -11.14 -12.24 2.49
C ASP A 97 -9.73 -12.19 1.89
N ASP A 98 -9.57 -11.64 0.69
CA ASP A 98 -8.26 -11.37 0.10
C ASP A 98 -7.50 -10.26 0.83
N LEU A 99 -8.22 -9.39 1.56
CA LEU A 99 -7.64 -8.29 2.32
C LEU A 99 -7.14 -8.78 3.68
N VAL A 100 -5.82 -8.85 3.84
CA VAL A 100 -5.17 -9.15 5.12
C VAL A 100 -4.89 -7.85 5.86
N LYS A 101 -5.49 -7.64 7.03
CA LYS A 101 -5.14 -6.51 7.89
C LYS A 101 -3.73 -6.71 8.44
N VAL A 102 -2.84 -5.75 8.24
CA VAL A 102 -1.46 -5.79 8.73
C VAL A 102 -1.32 -4.88 9.93
N ASP A 103 -0.85 -5.42 11.06
CA ASP A 103 -0.57 -4.63 12.25
C ASP A 103 0.64 -3.71 11.99
N SER A 104 0.50 -2.42 12.32
CA SER A 104 1.57 -1.43 12.15
C SER A 104 2.82 -1.78 12.95
N LYS A 105 2.69 -2.51 14.07
CA LYS A 105 3.82 -2.98 14.90
C LYS A 105 4.73 -3.95 14.17
N ILE A 106 4.21 -4.72 13.22
CA ILE A 106 4.99 -5.71 12.45
C ILE A 106 5.30 -5.23 11.03
N MET A 107 4.88 -4.01 10.65
CA MET A 107 4.94 -3.52 9.27
C MET A 107 6.34 -3.63 8.66
N ASN A 108 7.38 -3.22 9.40
CA ASN A 108 8.75 -3.27 8.88
C ASN A 108 9.18 -4.71 8.56
N HIS A 109 8.90 -5.65 9.46
CA HIS A 109 9.21 -7.06 9.24
C HIS A 109 8.38 -7.67 8.12
N PHE A 110 7.11 -7.28 8.03
CA PHE A 110 6.22 -7.69 6.94
C PHE A 110 6.78 -7.25 5.58
N ILE A 111 7.23 -6.00 5.44
CA ILE A 111 7.84 -5.47 4.22
C ILE A 111 9.11 -6.24 3.87
N GLU A 112 9.98 -6.51 4.85
CA GLU A 112 11.21 -7.28 4.67
C GLU A 112 10.95 -8.66 4.07
N LEU A 113 9.99 -9.38 4.62
CA LEU A 113 9.71 -10.76 4.20
C LEU A 113 8.99 -10.84 2.85
N ASN A 114 8.08 -9.89 2.56
CA ASN A 114 7.15 -10.03 1.44
C ASN A 114 7.48 -9.14 0.23
N ILE A 115 8.18 -8.03 0.45
CA ILE A 115 8.37 -6.97 -0.56
C ILE A 115 9.84 -6.79 -0.89
N VAL A 116 10.69 -6.50 0.10
CA VAL A 116 12.12 -6.17 -0.11
C VAL A 116 13.06 -7.32 0.22
N ASN A 117 12.55 -8.55 0.18
CA ASN A 117 13.28 -9.76 0.55
C ASN A 117 14.57 -9.91 -0.28
N ASN A 118 15.70 -10.08 0.42
CA ASN A 118 17.01 -10.23 -0.22
C ASN A 118 17.18 -11.56 -0.96
N ASP A 119 16.48 -12.60 -0.50
CA ASP A 119 16.55 -13.97 -1.01
C ASP A 119 15.47 -14.25 -2.08
N MET A 120 14.78 -13.21 -2.53
CA MET A 120 13.80 -13.29 -3.60
C MET A 120 14.44 -13.81 -4.89
N ASN A 121 13.82 -14.79 -5.53
CA ASN A 121 14.33 -15.35 -6.78
C ASN A 121 14.45 -14.26 -7.88
N PRO A 122 15.37 -14.43 -8.86
CA PRO A 122 15.66 -13.40 -9.84
C PRO A 122 14.45 -12.94 -10.68
N VAL A 123 13.50 -13.84 -10.96
CA VAL A 123 12.30 -13.53 -11.75
C VAL A 123 11.38 -12.62 -10.96
N THR A 124 11.04 -13.00 -9.73
CA THR A 124 10.20 -12.18 -8.85
C THR A 124 10.86 -10.84 -8.55
N LYS A 125 12.19 -10.80 -8.41
CA LYS A 125 12.96 -9.57 -8.19
C LYS A 125 12.83 -8.59 -9.35
N LYS A 126 12.88 -9.07 -10.60
CA LYS A 126 12.69 -8.22 -11.80
C LYS A 126 11.28 -7.66 -11.91
N LEU A 127 10.30 -8.35 -11.32
CA LEU A 127 8.88 -8.02 -11.37
C LEU A 127 8.36 -7.53 -10.01
N ASN A 128 9.26 -7.00 -9.17
CA ASN A 128 8.90 -6.58 -7.84
C ASN A 128 8.22 -5.20 -7.90
N THR A 129 6.89 -5.22 -7.99
CA THR A 129 6.06 -4.02 -8.04
C THR A 129 5.19 -3.90 -6.79
N LEU A 130 5.02 -2.66 -6.30
CA LEU A 130 4.22 -2.33 -5.13
C LEU A 130 3.26 -1.17 -5.44
N ALA A 131 1.95 -1.41 -5.35
CA ALA A 131 0.98 -0.32 -5.34
C ALA A 131 0.56 0.01 -3.91
N ILE A 132 0.45 1.29 -3.59
CA ILE A 132 -0.05 1.77 -2.29
C ILE A 132 -1.27 2.65 -2.56
N ALA A 133 -2.43 2.08 -2.29
CA ALA A 133 -3.73 2.74 -2.41
C ALA A 133 -4.05 3.52 -1.13
N THR A 134 -4.51 4.76 -1.27
CA THR A 134 -4.91 5.61 -0.14
C THR A 134 -6.23 6.35 -0.45
N PRO A 135 -6.93 6.93 0.54
CA PRO A 135 -8.16 7.68 0.28
C PRO A 135 -7.86 8.91 -0.56
N GLY A 136 -8.74 9.22 -1.53
CA GLY A 136 -8.62 10.38 -2.40
C GLY A 136 -8.46 11.73 -1.67
N GLY A 137 -7.91 12.73 -2.36
CA GLY A 137 -7.70 14.08 -1.82
C GLY A 137 -6.38 14.25 -1.06
N THR A 138 -6.34 15.19 -0.11
CA THR A 138 -5.16 15.38 0.74
C THR A 138 -5.13 14.37 1.88
N PHE A 139 -4.08 13.55 1.95
CA PHE A 139 -3.96 12.50 2.95
C PHE A 139 -2.62 12.56 3.67
N ASN A 140 -2.66 12.62 4.99
CA ASN A 140 -1.50 12.64 5.89
C ASN A 140 -1.37 11.28 6.57
N SER A 141 -0.26 10.58 6.33
CA SER A 141 -0.09 9.22 6.83
C SER A 141 1.31 8.90 7.35
N PRO A 142 1.47 8.75 8.68
CA PRO A 142 2.75 8.33 9.26
C PRO A 142 3.14 6.91 8.83
N ILE A 143 2.14 6.02 8.67
CA ILE A 143 2.41 4.65 8.23
C ILE A 143 2.87 4.62 6.78
N LEU A 144 2.32 5.47 5.91
CA LEU A 144 2.83 5.66 4.54
C LEU A 144 4.27 6.14 4.55
N THR A 145 4.63 7.14 5.37
CA THR A 145 6.02 7.59 5.53
C THR A 145 6.92 6.42 5.89
N SER A 146 6.52 5.60 6.87
CA SER A 146 7.30 4.44 7.31
C SER A 146 7.49 3.40 6.19
N ILE A 147 6.42 3.09 5.45
CA ILE A 147 6.47 2.18 4.31
C ILE A 147 7.43 2.70 3.24
N LEU A 148 7.26 3.97 2.82
CA LEU A 148 8.09 4.59 1.79
C LEU A 148 9.56 4.65 2.19
N ASN A 149 9.87 5.03 3.43
CA ASN A 149 11.24 5.04 3.94
C ASN A 149 11.86 3.63 3.91
N LYS A 150 11.09 2.61 4.33
CA LYS A 150 11.59 1.23 4.34
C LYS A 150 11.87 0.72 2.93
N ILE A 151 10.97 0.94 1.98
CA ILE A 151 11.17 0.42 0.60
C ILE A 151 12.25 1.20 -0.16
N THR A 152 12.38 2.51 0.03
CA THR A 152 13.35 3.35 -0.70
C THR A 152 14.79 3.14 -0.25
N THR A 153 14.99 2.82 1.03
CA THR A 153 16.32 2.52 1.61
C THR A 153 16.75 1.06 1.43
N SER A 154 15.86 0.19 0.99
CA SER A 154 16.15 -1.23 0.82
C SER A 154 16.94 -1.54 -0.45
N ARG A 155 17.86 -2.50 -0.37
CA ARG A 155 18.68 -2.95 -1.52
C ARG A 155 17.82 -3.51 -2.67
N ASN A 156 16.77 -4.24 -2.34
CA ASN A 156 15.84 -4.84 -3.30
C ASN A 156 14.54 -4.01 -3.39
N LYS A 157 14.67 -2.70 -3.58
CA LYS A 157 13.52 -1.80 -3.69
C LYS A 157 12.59 -2.20 -4.85
N PRO A 158 11.27 -2.24 -4.64
CA PRO A 158 10.30 -2.45 -5.72
C PRO A 158 10.19 -1.18 -6.58
N LEU A 159 9.69 -1.35 -7.81
CA LEU A 159 9.00 -0.26 -8.49
C LEU A 159 7.70 0.00 -7.73
N TRP A 160 7.47 1.22 -7.27
CA TRP A 160 6.28 1.52 -6.47
C TRP A 160 5.51 2.73 -6.98
N ILE A 161 4.20 2.74 -6.70
CA ILE A 161 3.27 3.85 -6.98
C ILE A 161 2.38 4.12 -5.77
N VAL A 162 2.10 5.40 -5.50
CA VAL A 162 1.06 5.83 -4.56
C VAL A 162 -0.11 6.42 -5.35
N ARG A 163 -1.31 5.86 -5.18
CA ARG A 163 -2.48 6.16 -6.02
C ARG A 163 -3.80 6.07 -5.26
N PRO A 164 -4.90 6.66 -5.75
CA PRO A 164 -6.16 6.63 -5.00
C PRO A 164 -6.73 5.23 -5.00
N LEU A 165 -7.56 4.95 -3.99
CA LEU A 165 -8.36 3.73 -3.99
C LEU A 165 -9.20 3.64 -5.26
N THR A 166 -9.23 2.45 -5.84
CA THR A 166 -10.15 2.15 -6.93
C THR A 166 -11.57 2.00 -6.38
N GLN A 167 -12.58 2.06 -7.26
CA GLN A 167 -13.96 1.83 -6.82
C GLN A 167 -14.12 0.42 -6.21
N GLU A 168 -13.49 -0.59 -6.81
CA GLU A 168 -13.50 -1.97 -6.30
C GLU A 168 -12.85 -2.07 -4.92
N GLU A 169 -11.62 -1.57 -4.75
CA GLU A 169 -10.96 -1.58 -3.44
C GLU A 169 -11.77 -0.85 -2.38
N SER A 170 -12.38 0.29 -2.72
CA SER A 170 -13.20 1.07 -1.80
C SER A 170 -14.41 0.28 -1.31
N ILE A 171 -15.11 -0.40 -2.21
CA ILE A 171 -16.28 -1.21 -1.88
C ILE A 171 -15.87 -2.46 -1.10
N VAL A 172 -14.87 -3.20 -1.56
CA VAL A 172 -14.40 -4.41 -0.89
C VAL A 172 -13.87 -4.10 0.52
N LEU A 173 -13.15 -2.99 0.68
CA LEU A 173 -12.70 -2.53 2.00
C LEU A 173 -13.86 -2.20 2.92
N LYS A 174 -14.92 -1.55 2.39
CA LYS A 174 -16.14 -1.28 3.15
C LYS A 174 -16.75 -2.59 3.66
N TYR A 175 -16.94 -3.57 2.78
CA TYR A 175 -17.43 -4.89 3.18
C TYR A 175 -16.48 -5.60 4.15
N LYS A 176 -15.16 -5.53 3.99
CA LYS A 176 -14.19 -6.10 4.94
C LYS A 176 -14.36 -5.55 6.35
N LYS A 177 -14.65 -4.26 6.48
CA LYS A 177 -14.88 -3.59 7.76
C LYS A 177 -16.27 -3.88 8.32
N GLU A 178 -17.26 -3.93 7.44
CA GLU A 178 -18.67 -4.12 7.78
C GLU A 178 -19.08 -5.60 7.88
N ASN A 179 -18.27 -6.57 7.46
CA ASN A 179 -18.60 -8.02 7.47
C ASN A 179 -18.97 -8.55 8.88
N TYR A 180 -18.76 -7.75 9.92
CA TYR A 180 -19.28 -7.97 11.27
C TYR A 180 -20.80 -7.72 11.41
N THR A 181 -21.50 -7.15 10.42
CA THR A 181 -22.90 -6.68 10.51
C THR A 181 -23.91 -7.49 9.65
N GLY A 182 -23.48 -8.59 9.01
CA GLY A 182 -24.38 -9.57 8.39
C GLY A 182 -24.72 -9.37 6.90
N ILE A 183 -24.09 -8.42 6.21
CA ILE A 183 -24.25 -8.24 4.76
C ILE A 183 -23.18 -9.06 4.03
N VAL A 184 -23.60 -10.07 3.26
CA VAL A 184 -22.70 -10.89 2.44
C VAL A 184 -22.24 -10.08 1.24
N TYR A 185 -20.92 -10.05 1.00
CA TYR A 185 -20.35 -9.47 -0.22
C TYR A 185 -20.64 -10.37 -1.42
N ASP A 186 -21.31 -9.82 -2.44
CA ASP A 186 -21.49 -10.45 -3.75
C ASP A 186 -21.19 -9.43 -4.84
N PRO A 187 -20.11 -9.61 -5.64
CA PRO A 187 -19.74 -8.67 -6.68
C PRO A 187 -20.74 -8.59 -7.84
N HIS A 188 -21.67 -9.55 -7.98
CA HIS A 188 -22.73 -9.51 -8.99
C HIS A 188 -23.92 -8.64 -8.58
N LEU A 189 -24.07 -8.36 -7.28
CA LEU A 189 -25.13 -7.50 -6.75
C LEU A 189 -24.69 -6.04 -6.61
N ILE A 190 -23.41 -5.75 -6.87
CA ILE A 190 -22.86 -4.39 -6.81
C ILE A 190 -23.12 -3.68 -8.14
N GLU A 191 -23.73 -2.50 -8.06
CA GLU A 191 -23.85 -1.59 -9.20
C GLU A 191 -22.50 -0.89 -9.45
N TRP A 192 -21.71 -1.46 -10.35
CA TRP A 192 -20.39 -0.93 -10.72
C TRP A 192 -20.50 0.30 -11.62
N ASP A 193 -19.68 1.31 -11.36
CA ASP A 193 -19.61 2.50 -12.22
C ASP A 193 -18.74 2.15 -13.44
N THR A 194 -19.42 1.77 -14.53
CA THR A 194 -18.78 1.36 -15.80
C THR A 194 -18.00 2.49 -16.49
N THR A 195 -18.11 3.74 -16.01
CA THR A 195 -17.26 4.86 -16.45
C THR A 195 -15.90 4.85 -15.77
N LYS A 196 -15.76 4.19 -14.61
CA LYS A 196 -14.54 4.12 -13.80
C LYS A 196 -13.87 2.75 -13.80
N ILE A 197 -14.65 1.69 -14.01
CA ILE A 197 -14.16 0.31 -14.07
C ILE A 197 -14.32 -0.24 -15.49
N TYR A 198 -13.32 -0.99 -15.94
CA TYR A 198 -13.47 -1.86 -17.10
C TYR A 198 -13.41 -3.32 -16.66
N PHE A 199 -14.30 -4.12 -17.24
CA PHE A 199 -14.28 -5.56 -17.10
C PHE A 199 -13.53 -6.13 -18.29
N GLU A 200 -12.53 -6.98 -18.03
CA GLU A 200 -12.02 -7.84 -19.10
C GLU A 200 -13.20 -8.69 -19.60
N LYS A 201 -13.25 -8.96 -20.92
CA LYS A 201 -14.33 -9.78 -21.50
C LYS A 201 -14.51 -11.01 -20.61
N TYR A 202 -15.77 -11.35 -20.31
CA TYR A 202 -16.25 -12.47 -19.46
C TYR A 202 -16.76 -12.17 -18.03
N TRP A 203 -16.92 -10.90 -17.61
CA TRP A 203 -17.55 -10.56 -16.31
C TRP A 203 -18.85 -9.74 -16.38
N PRO A 204 -19.95 -10.20 -15.74
CA PRO A 204 -20.43 -11.58 -15.75
C PRO A 204 -21.25 -11.83 -17.02
N ILE A 205 -21.05 -13.00 -17.63
CA ILE A 205 -22.11 -13.57 -18.46
C ILE A 205 -23.23 -13.94 -17.47
N GLN A 206 -24.37 -13.25 -17.54
CA GLN A 206 -25.60 -13.73 -16.90
C GLN A 206 -25.99 -15.10 -17.47
N PRO A 207 -26.63 -15.99 -16.69
CA PRO A 207 -26.86 -17.40 -17.05
C PRO A 207 -27.44 -17.62 -18.45
#